data_AF-A0A967HA21-F1
#
_entry.id   AF-A0A967HA21-F1
#
_cell.length_a   1.000
_cell.length_b   1.000
_cell.length_c   1.000
_cell.angle_alpha   90.00
_cell.angle_beta   90.00
_cell.angle_gamma   90.00
#
_symmetry.space_group_name_H-M   'P 1'
#
loop_
_entity.id
_entity.type
_entity.pdbx_description
1 polymer ?
#
loop_
_entity_poly.entity_id
_entity_poly.type
_entity_poly.pdbx_seq_one_letter_code
_entity_poly.pdbx_strand_id
1 'polypeptide(L)' 'GNSFPTFDTDFGRIGIMICWDVFFPGPARTLALNGAEVILLPIWGGNLTLARA' A
#
# COMPACT_ATOMS: atom_id res chain seq x y z
N GLY A 1 -10.42 -10.30 -6.04
CA GLY A 1 -10.43 -10.11 -4.58
C GLY A 1 -11.39 -8.99 -4.25
N ASN A 2 -11.96 -8.97 -3.05
CA ASN A 2 -13.00 -8.01 -2.66
C ASN A 2 -12.57 -7.07 -1.52
N SER A 3 -11.28 -7.08 -1.16
CA SER A 3 -10.75 -6.32 -0.03
C SER A 3 -9.24 -6.09 -0.16
N PHE A 4 -8.74 -5.08 0.56
CA PHE A 4 -7.32 -4.81 0.75
C PHE A 4 -6.94 -5.13 2.21
N PRO A 5 -6.34 -6.29 2.48
CA PRO A 5 -6.02 -6.71 3.84
C PRO A 5 -4.84 -5.93 4.41
N THR A 6 -4.83 -5.81 5.74
CA THR A 6 -3.71 -5.28 6.52
C THR A 6 -3.23 -6.33 7.51
N PHE A 7 -1.98 -6.23 7.93
CA PHE A 7 -1.33 -7.21 8.80
C PHE A 7 -0.68 -6.50 9.98
N ASP A 8 -0.88 -7.03 11.19
CA ASP A 8 -0.21 -6.53 12.39
C ASP A 8 1.22 -7.07 12.45
N THR A 9 2.16 -6.21 12.80
CA THR A 9 3.58 -6.54 13.00
C THR A 9 4.08 -5.87 14.28
N ASP A 10 5.24 -6.29 14.78
CA ASP A 10 5.83 -5.74 16.02
C ASP A 10 6.14 -4.23 15.98
N PHE A 11 6.15 -3.64 14.78
CA PHE A 11 6.47 -2.24 14.55
C PHE A 11 5.30 -1.43 13.95
N GLY A 12 4.10 -2.03 13.85
CA GLY A 12 2.92 -1.36 13.33
C GLY A 12 2.09 -2.20 12.38
N ARG A 13 1.00 -1.63 11.88
CA ARG A 13 0.12 -2.30 10.92
C ARG A 13 0.52 -1.97 9.48
N ILE A 14 0.72 -3.00 8.67
CA ILE A 14 1.17 -2.86 7.28
C ILE A 14 0.07 -3.19 6.26
N GLY A 15 0.09 -2.49 5.14
CA GLY A 15 -0.63 -2.81 3.91
C GLY A 15 0.33 -3.11 2.76
N ILE A 16 -0.14 -3.80 1.72
CA ILE A 16 0.69 -4.12 0.55
C ILE A 16 -0.05 -3.72 -0.73
N MET A 17 0.64 -2.96 -1.57
CA MET A 17 0.26 -2.67 -2.96
C MET A 17 1.30 -3.31 -3.89
N ILE A 18 0.93 -3.65 -5.12
CA ILE A 18 1.87 -4.29 -6.05
C ILE A 18 1.90 -3.52 -7.36
N CYS A 19 3.09 -3.07 -7.73
CA CYS A 19 3.42 -2.49 -9.03
C CYS A 19 2.39 -1.46 -9.52
N TRP A 20 1.45 -1.89 -10.37
CA TRP A 20 0.47 -1.04 -11.02
C TRP A 20 -0.57 -0.41 -10.09
N ASP A 21 -0.74 -0.95 -8.87
CA ASP A 21 -1.65 -0.42 -7.86
C ASP A 21 -1.36 1.05 -7.52
N VAL A 22 -0.10 1.48 -7.66
CA VAL A 22 0.34 2.85 -7.33
C VAL A 22 -0.34 3.94 -8.17
N PHE A 23 -0.83 3.61 -9.36
CA PHE A 23 -1.50 4.57 -10.24
C PHE A 23 -2.97 4.82 -9.85
N PHE A 24 -3.49 4.07 -8.88
CA PHE A 24 -4.84 4.21 -8.39
C PHE A 24 -4.80 4.65 -6.91
N PRO A 25 -5.45 5.77 -6.54
CA PRO A 25 -5.48 6.20 -5.14
C PRO A 25 -6.35 5.30 -4.26
N GLY A 26 -7.25 4.51 -4.87
CA GLY A 26 -8.19 3.62 -4.18
C GLY A 26 -7.51 2.62 -3.25
N PRO A 27 -6.61 1.74 -3.75
CA PRO A 27 -5.85 0.79 -2.93
C PRO A 27 -5.16 1.44 -1.72
N ALA A 28 -4.38 2.51 -1.94
CA ALA A 28 -3.68 3.21 -0.87
C ALA A 28 -4.64 3.78 0.18
N ARG A 29 -5.73 4.40 -0.27
CA ARG A 29 -6.77 4.94 0.62
C ARG A 29 -7.46 3.85 1.42
N THR A 30 -7.82 2.74 0.81
CA THR A 30 -8.50 1.64 1.52
C THR A 30 -7.57 0.99 2.55
N LEU A 31 -6.29 0.78 2.21
CA LEU A 31 -5.30 0.29 3.17
C LEU A 31 -5.15 1.24 4.36
N ALA A 32 -5.05 2.55 4.11
CA ALA A 32 -4.97 3.56 5.18
C ALA A 32 -6.23 3.58 6.06
N LEU A 33 -7.43 3.50 5.46
CA LEU A 33 -8.69 3.42 6.20
C LEU A 33 -8.82 2.13 7.03
N ASN A 34 -8.19 1.04 6.58
CA ASN A 34 -8.10 -0.22 7.32
C ASN A 34 -7.02 -0.19 8.44
N GLY A 35 -6.35 0.95 8.62
CA GLY A 35 -5.38 1.19 9.68
C GLY A 35 -3.93 0.86 9.29
N ALA A 36 -3.60 0.73 8.01
CA ALA A 36 -2.21 0.60 7.59
C ALA A 36 -1.44 1.89 7.92
N GLU A 37 -0.42 1.76 8.77
CA GLU A 37 0.54 2.80 9.13
C GLU A 37 1.68 2.87 8.11
N VAL A 38 1.99 1.71 7.48
CA VAL A 38 3.01 1.58 6.44
C VAL A 38 2.44 0.82 5.26
N ILE A 39 2.66 1.31 4.04
CA ILE A 39 2.31 0.60 2.80
C ILE A 39 3.60 0.14 2.10
N LEU A 40 3.74 -1.17 1.95
CA LEU A 40 4.82 -1.77 1.17
C LEU A 40 4.41 -1.84 -0.30
N LEU A 41 5.30 -1.42 -1.20
CA LEU A 41 5.06 -1.40 -2.64
C LEU A 41 6.20 -2.08 -3.40
N PRO A 42 6.23 -3.43 -3.49
CA PRO A 42 7.06 -4.11 -4.46
C PRO A 42 6.68 -3.69 -5.89
N ILE A 43 7.64 -3.14 -6.62
CA ILE A 43 7.47 -2.65 -7.99
C ILE A 43 8.76 -2.81 -8.79
N TRP A 44 8.64 -3.13 -10.07
CA TRP A 44 9.78 -3.10 -10.99
C TRP A 44 9.95 -1.70 -11.58
N GLY A 45 11.14 -1.12 -11.43
CA GLY A 45 11.44 0.23 -11.94
C GLY A 45 10.81 1.37 -11.11
N GLY A 46 10.43 1.12 -9.86
CA GLY A 46 9.89 2.14 -8.96
C GLY A 46 10.83 3.32 -8.79
N ASN A 47 10.25 4.52 -8.71
CA ASN A 47 10.97 5.76 -8.42
C ASN A 47 10.21 6.60 -7.39
N LEU A 48 10.87 7.62 -6.84
CA LEU A 48 10.28 8.52 -5.83
C LEU A 48 9.03 9.26 -6.33
N THR A 49 8.94 9.57 -7.62
CA THR A 49 7.76 10.22 -8.21
C THR A 49 6.54 9.31 -8.14
N LEU A 50 6.71 8.01 -8.37
CA LEU A 50 5.64 7.03 -8.23
C LEU A 50 5.24 6.82 -6.76
N ALA A 51 6.20 6.90 -5.83
CA ALA A 51 5.93 6.76 -4.40
C ALA A 51 5.29 8.01 -3.75
N ARG A 52 5.22 9.14 -4.48
CA ARG A 52 4.58 10.36 -4.01
C ARG A 52 3.09 10.32 -4.34
N ALA A 53 2.30 9.86 -3.38
CA ALA A 53 0.85 10.02 -3.35
C ALA A 53 0.44 11.41 -2.89
#